data_AF-A0A2K1EKG8-F1
#
_entry.id   AF-A0A2K1EKG8-F1
#
_cell.length_a   1.000
_cell.length_b   1.000
_cell.length_c   1.000
_cell.angle_alpha   90.00
_cell.angle_beta   90.00
_cell.angle_gamma   90.00
#
_symmetry.space_group_name_H-M   'P 1'
#
loop_
_entity.id
_entity.type
_entity.pdbx_description
1 polymer ?
#
loop_
_entity_poly.entity_id
_entity_poly.type
_entity_poly.pdbx_seq_one_letter_code
_entity_poly.pdbx_strand_id
1 'polypeptide(L)'
;MVDSGVASDNIIGRMYNLIYALKNAGGSNSENAFCKVFSLEENDRASILNNYAELFKMCTIGINEIEQLNPKRLQKYKDTLSDVLDGLSKIYFNANPNARNNGMDKFNDHFSNNLMLSLEHCADYLSENSNGAVIEDGKIVDLLKEINELEQFIISSKLHNELEKIIIYQLNNLRESLLKYKLYGSQGIIDSVATTLGKLILNQEKFEVNKDKGTIERIFGVIVKINSIFTFKNNSTKLVGDIIKKLTGGE
;
A
#
# COMPACT_ATOMS: atom_id res chain seq x y z
N MET A 1 22.12 12.89 -12.52
CA MET A 1 21.95 12.05 -11.32
C MET A 1 21.18 12.91 -10.34
N VAL A 2 19.84 12.82 -10.38
CA VAL A 2 18.94 13.58 -9.48
C VAL A 2 18.05 12.53 -8.86
N ASP A 3 18.58 11.92 -7.81
CA ASP A 3 17.81 11.11 -6.89
C ASP A 3 17.42 12.07 -5.76
N SER A 4 16.21 12.59 -5.84
CA SER A 4 15.69 13.64 -4.94
C SER A 4 14.38 13.22 -4.31
N GLY A 5 14.24 11.92 -4.06
CA GLY A 5 13.22 11.37 -3.18
C GLY A 5 13.76 11.20 -1.76
N VAL A 6 12.88 11.25 -0.77
CA VAL A 6 13.21 10.87 0.60
C VAL A 6 13.21 9.34 0.67
N ALA A 7 14.33 8.74 1.07
CA ALA A 7 14.52 7.30 1.19
C ALA A 7 13.90 6.75 2.49
N SER A 8 12.59 6.95 2.68
CA SER A 8 11.88 6.57 3.91
C SER A 8 10.66 5.68 3.62
N ASP A 9 10.61 4.48 4.20
CA ASP A 9 9.45 3.56 4.14
C ASP A 9 8.40 3.88 5.21
N ASN A 10 7.95 5.14 5.27
CA ASN A 10 6.80 5.54 6.08
C ASN A 10 5.80 6.32 5.22
N ILE A 11 4.58 6.48 5.73
CA ILE A 11 3.46 7.04 4.96
C ILE A 11 3.75 8.46 4.47
N ILE A 12 4.41 9.28 5.27
CA ILE A 12 4.72 10.68 4.94
C ILE A 12 5.85 10.75 3.91
N GLY A 13 6.87 9.93 4.06
CA GLY A 13 7.96 9.79 3.10
C GLY A 13 7.48 9.39 1.71
N ARG A 14 6.58 8.42 1.65
CA ARG A 14 5.94 7.99 0.40
C ARG A 14 5.10 9.11 -0.20
N MET A 15 4.36 9.84 0.64
CA MET A 15 3.60 11.00 0.20
C MET A 15 4.50 12.09 -0.38
N TYR A 16 5.63 12.39 0.26
CA TYR A 16 6.64 13.32 -0.25
C TYR A 16 7.08 12.90 -1.66
N ASN A 17 7.45 11.62 -1.83
CA ASN A 17 7.94 11.12 -3.11
C ASN A 17 6.88 11.21 -4.21
N LEU A 18 5.62 10.94 -3.88
CA LEU A 18 4.51 11.07 -4.82
C LEU A 18 4.24 12.53 -5.19
N ILE A 19 4.24 13.44 -4.22
CA ILE A 19 4.09 14.90 -4.47
C ILE A 19 5.25 15.39 -5.33
N TYR A 20 6.48 14.99 -5.01
CA TYR A 20 7.67 15.33 -5.78
C TYR A 20 7.56 14.81 -7.23
N ALA A 21 7.14 13.57 -7.42
CA ALA A 21 6.94 12.99 -8.74
C ALA A 21 5.84 13.72 -9.53
N LEU A 22 4.73 14.09 -8.89
CA LEU A 22 3.64 14.87 -9.49
C LEU A 22 4.12 16.25 -9.94
N LYS A 23 4.92 16.95 -9.12
CA LYS A 23 5.53 18.24 -9.49
C LYS A 23 6.41 18.12 -10.74
N ASN A 24 7.11 17.00 -10.88
CA ASN A 24 8.06 16.76 -11.97
C ASN A 24 7.48 15.97 -13.15
N ALA A 25 6.18 15.64 -13.13
CA ALA A 25 5.56 14.83 -14.18
C ALA A 25 5.56 15.53 -15.56
N GLY A 26 5.73 16.85 -15.60
CA GLY A 26 6.08 17.60 -16.81
C GLY A 26 4.88 18.03 -17.66
N GLY A 27 3.71 18.29 -17.07
CA GLY A 27 2.54 18.77 -17.78
C GLY A 27 1.62 19.64 -16.92
N SER A 28 0.90 20.57 -17.57
CA SER A 28 -0.16 21.36 -16.93
C SER A 28 -1.46 20.59 -16.75
N ASN A 29 -1.48 19.30 -17.13
CA ASN A 29 -2.62 18.40 -17.01
C ASN A 29 -2.38 17.35 -15.90
N SER A 30 -3.12 17.50 -14.79
CA SER A 30 -3.26 16.56 -13.67
C SER A 30 -3.58 15.11 -14.05
N GLU A 31 -4.47 14.81 -15.00
CA GLU A 31 -4.76 13.41 -15.39
C GLU A 31 -3.51 12.74 -15.94
N ASN A 32 -2.81 13.40 -16.86
CA ASN A 32 -1.55 12.89 -17.42
C ASN A 32 -0.47 12.73 -16.35
N ALA A 33 -0.39 13.69 -15.41
CA ALA A 33 0.54 13.61 -14.29
C ALA A 33 0.27 12.37 -13.42
N PHE A 34 -1.01 12.12 -13.08
CA PHE A 34 -1.40 10.96 -12.29
C PHE A 34 -1.20 9.64 -13.05
N CYS A 35 -1.58 9.56 -14.32
CA CYS A 35 -1.32 8.37 -15.14
C CYS A 35 0.17 8.03 -15.15
N LYS A 36 1.05 9.04 -15.31
CA LYS A 36 2.50 8.84 -15.32
C LYS A 36 3.03 8.41 -13.94
N VAL A 37 2.67 9.11 -12.87
CA VAL A 37 3.21 8.84 -11.52
C VAL A 37 2.73 7.49 -10.98
N PHE A 38 1.46 7.15 -11.21
CA PHE A 38 0.84 5.93 -10.71
C PHE A 38 0.83 4.78 -11.73
N SER A 39 1.38 4.98 -12.93
CA SER A 39 1.40 3.97 -14.01
C SER A 39 0.00 3.46 -14.35
N LEU A 40 -0.96 4.38 -14.48
CA LEU A 40 -2.37 4.08 -14.77
C LEU A 40 -2.66 4.16 -16.27
N GLU A 41 -3.69 3.44 -16.71
CA GLU A 41 -4.20 3.55 -18.08
C GLU A 41 -4.79 4.93 -18.35
N GLU A 42 -4.52 5.45 -19.55
CA GLU A 42 -5.15 6.68 -20.03
C GLU A 42 -6.67 6.46 -20.14
N ASN A 43 -7.46 7.42 -19.64
CA ASN A 43 -8.93 7.38 -19.54
C ASN A 43 -9.53 6.54 -18.41
N ASP A 44 -8.74 5.85 -17.58
CA ASP A 44 -9.25 5.26 -16.33
C ASP A 44 -9.41 6.33 -15.24
N ARG A 45 -10.44 7.16 -15.41
CA ARG A 45 -10.74 8.27 -14.52
C ARG A 45 -11.08 7.82 -13.10
N ALA A 46 -11.66 6.63 -12.94
CA ALA A 46 -11.96 6.08 -11.63
C ALA A 46 -10.66 5.81 -10.85
N SER A 47 -9.68 5.15 -11.48
CA SER A 47 -8.38 4.90 -10.86
C SER A 47 -7.60 6.17 -10.56
N ILE A 48 -7.67 7.19 -11.43
CA ILE A 48 -7.05 8.51 -11.19
C ILE A 48 -7.63 9.15 -9.92
N LEU A 49 -8.96 9.26 -9.85
CA LEU A 49 -9.64 9.88 -8.71
C LEU A 49 -9.45 9.10 -7.42
N ASN A 50 -9.40 7.78 -7.49
CA ASN A 50 -9.09 6.93 -6.34
C ASN A 50 -7.67 7.23 -5.82
N ASN A 51 -6.64 7.23 -6.67
CA ASN A 51 -5.27 7.55 -6.24
C ASN A 51 -5.16 8.98 -5.70
N TYR A 52 -5.90 9.93 -6.27
CA TYR A 52 -5.98 11.29 -5.71
C TYR A 52 -6.58 11.30 -4.30
N ALA A 53 -7.68 10.58 -4.07
CA ALA A 53 -8.27 10.43 -2.73
C ALA A 53 -7.32 9.73 -1.75
N GLU A 54 -6.53 8.76 -2.20
CA GLU A 54 -5.53 8.08 -1.37
C GLU A 54 -4.48 9.07 -0.85
N LEU A 55 -4.05 10.08 -1.65
CA LEU A 55 -3.12 11.12 -1.18
C LEU A 55 -3.67 11.93 0.02
N PHE A 56 -4.97 12.26 0.03
CA PHE A 56 -5.60 12.89 1.20
C PHE A 56 -5.59 11.98 2.40
N LYS A 57 -5.88 10.68 2.20
CA LYS A 57 -5.90 9.69 3.26
C LYS A 57 -4.51 9.48 3.88
N MET A 58 -3.44 9.56 3.08
CA MET A 58 -2.06 9.51 3.58
C MET A 58 -1.78 10.62 4.61
N CYS A 59 -2.34 11.82 4.44
CA CYS A 59 -2.21 12.90 5.42
C CYS A 59 -2.86 12.51 6.77
N THR A 60 -4.08 11.96 6.73
CA THR A 60 -4.78 11.52 7.95
C THR A 60 -4.03 10.41 8.67
N ILE A 61 -3.50 9.43 7.93
CA ILE A 61 -2.69 8.34 8.50
C ILE A 61 -1.41 8.89 9.12
N GLY A 62 -0.70 9.78 8.42
CA GLY A 62 0.52 10.41 8.94
C GLY A 62 0.29 11.20 10.23
N ILE A 63 -0.82 11.94 10.33
CA ILE A 63 -1.20 12.64 11.58
C ILE A 63 -1.36 11.63 12.72
N ASN A 64 -2.07 10.52 12.48
CA ASN A 64 -2.32 9.51 13.50
C ASN A 64 -1.04 8.82 13.95
N GLU A 65 -0.12 8.50 13.03
CA GLU A 65 1.18 7.89 13.37
C GLU A 65 2.03 8.84 14.24
N ILE A 66 2.08 10.13 13.90
CA ILE A 66 2.83 11.12 14.69
C ILE A 66 2.20 11.30 16.08
N GLU A 67 0.87 11.32 16.17
CA GLU A 67 0.14 11.44 17.44
C GLU A 67 0.45 10.28 18.39
N GLN A 68 0.54 9.06 17.86
CA GLN A 68 0.90 7.88 18.65
C GLN A 68 2.34 7.92 19.19
N LEU A 69 3.28 8.53 18.45
CA LEU A 69 4.69 8.59 18.85
C LEU A 69 4.97 9.71 19.85
N ASN A 70 4.46 10.93 19.61
CA ASN A 70 4.73 12.06 20.50
C ASN A 70 3.67 13.18 20.41
N PRO A 71 2.67 13.16 21.29
CA PRO A 71 1.61 14.18 21.31
C PRO A 71 2.10 15.63 21.48
N LYS A 72 3.29 15.84 22.08
CA LYS A 72 3.80 17.20 22.39
C LYS A 72 4.34 17.96 21.18
N ARG A 73 4.77 17.25 20.13
CA ARG A 73 5.25 17.88 18.87
C ARG A 73 4.20 17.88 17.76
N LEU A 74 3.02 17.33 18.06
CA LEU A 74 1.97 17.05 17.10
C LEU A 74 1.48 18.28 16.34
N GLN A 75 1.44 19.46 16.95
CA GLN A 75 0.87 20.64 16.31
C GLN A 75 1.65 21.06 15.07
N LYS A 76 2.99 21.17 15.14
CA LYS A 76 3.82 21.58 13.99
C LYS A 76 3.68 20.61 12.81
N TYR A 77 3.59 19.32 13.10
CA TYR A 77 3.41 18.30 12.08
C TYR A 77 1.99 18.30 11.50
N LYS A 78 0.96 18.53 12.34
CA LYS A 78 -0.42 18.72 11.90
C LYS A 78 -0.54 19.95 10.98
N ASP A 79 0.11 21.05 11.31
CA ASP A 79 0.12 22.26 10.47
C ASP A 79 0.75 21.96 9.10
N THR A 80 1.90 21.27 9.09
CA THR A 80 2.56 20.85 7.83
C THR A 80 1.65 19.97 6.97
N LEU A 81 0.99 18.97 7.57
CA LEU A 81 0.09 18.07 6.84
C LEU A 81 -1.22 18.77 6.43
N SER A 82 -1.67 19.77 7.17
CA SER A 82 -2.78 20.64 6.76
C SER A 82 -2.42 21.47 5.53
N ASP A 83 -1.20 21.99 5.47
CA ASP A 83 -0.70 22.72 4.30
C ASP A 83 -0.57 21.79 3.07
N VAL A 84 -0.18 20.53 3.28
CA VAL A 84 -0.20 19.51 2.21
C VAL A 84 -1.62 19.28 1.68
N LEU A 85 -2.62 19.16 2.56
CA LEU A 85 -4.02 19.00 2.17
C LEU A 85 -4.52 20.20 1.36
N ASP A 86 -4.18 21.43 1.78
CA ASP A 86 -4.53 22.64 1.01
C ASP A 86 -3.86 22.63 -0.37
N GLY A 87 -2.60 22.20 -0.47
CA GLY A 87 -1.88 22.05 -1.72
C GLY A 87 -2.53 21.04 -2.66
N LEU A 88 -2.88 19.85 -2.14
CA LEU A 88 -3.59 18.83 -2.91
C LEU A 88 -4.94 19.35 -3.42
N SER A 89 -5.65 20.14 -2.62
CA SER A 89 -6.94 20.74 -2.99
C SER A 89 -6.86 21.74 -4.16
N LYS A 90 -5.66 22.20 -4.52
CA LYS A 90 -5.47 23.10 -5.68
C LYS A 90 -5.63 22.37 -7.01
N ILE A 91 -5.51 21.04 -7.03
CA ILE A 91 -5.70 20.20 -8.22
C ILE A 91 -7.19 20.05 -8.49
N TYR A 92 -7.61 20.21 -9.74
CA TYR A 92 -8.95 19.86 -10.19
C TYR A 92 -8.89 18.97 -11.42
N PHE A 93 -9.86 18.07 -11.56
CA PHE A 93 -9.97 17.18 -12.71
C PHE A 93 -11.10 17.67 -13.62
N ASN A 94 -10.77 18.30 -14.75
CA ASN A 94 -11.78 18.77 -15.71
C ASN A 94 -12.31 17.59 -16.53
N ALA A 95 -13.59 17.61 -16.91
CA ALA A 95 -14.16 16.66 -17.88
C ALA A 95 -13.69 16.92 -19.33
N ASN A 96 -13.16 18.13 -19.61
CA ASN A 96 -12.58 18.45 -20.91
C ASN A 96 -11.08 18.12 -20.93
N PRO A 97 -10.63 17.06 -21.63
CA PRO A 97 -9.22 16.66 -21.72
C PRO A 97 -8.33 17.71 -22.40
N ASN A 98 -8.91 18.67 -23.12
CA ASN A 98 -8.19 19.78 -23.75
C ASN A 98 -8.05 21.01 -22.84
N ALA A 99 -8.55 20.95 -21.61
CA ALA A 99 -8.40 22.04 -20.64
C ALA A 99 -6.94 22.18 -20.21
N ARG A 100 -6.31 23.29 -20.58
CA ARG A 100 -4.89 23.54 -20.32
C ARG A 100 -4.56 23.86 -18.86
N ASN A 101 -5.54 24.29 -18.07
CA ASN A 101 -5.37 24.63 -16.66
C ASN A 101 -6.25 23.72 -15.83
N ASN A 102 -5.62 22.88 -15.03
CA ASN A 102 -6.31 22.02 -14.08
C ASN A 102 -5.71 22.09 -12.66
N GLY A 103 -5.10 23.24 -12.37
CA GLY A 103 -4.62 23.58 -11.03
C GLY A 103 -3.22 23.09 -10.72
N MET A 104 -2.58 22.36 -11.64
CA MET A 104 -1.19 21.90 -11.47
C MET A 104 -0.21 23.04 -11.24
N ASP A 105 -0.38 24.22 -11.85
CA ASP A 105 0.47 25.39 -11.60
C ASP A 105 0.33 25.86 -10.14
N LYS A 106 -0.91 26.00 -9.65
CA LYS A 106 -1.20 26.38 -8.26
C LYS A 106 -0.69 25.34 -7.26
N PHE A 107 -0.85 24.05 -7.59
CA PHE A 107 -0.28 22.94 -6.83
C PHE A 107 1.25 23.07 -6.77
N ASN A 108 1.90 23.29 -7.91
CA ASN A 108 3.35 23.43 -7.99
C ASN A 108 3.87 24.62 -7.17
N ASP A 109 3.20 25.77 -7.26
CA ASP A 109 3.52 26.98 -6.50
C ASP A 109 3.32 26.78 -4.99
N HIS A 110 2.24 26.09 -4.60
CA HIS A 110 1.92 25.81 -3.20
C HIS A 110 2.96 24.91 -2.54
N PHE A 111 3.38 23.86 -3.24
CA PHE A 111 4.45 22.95 -2.77
C PHE A 111 5.84 23.57 -2.94
N SER A 112 6.06 24.72 -2.30
CA SER A 112 7.35 25.41 -2.25
C SER A 112 8.44 24.55 -1.61
N ASN A 113 9.71 24.92 -1.82
CA ASN A 113 10.85 24.23 -1.21
C ASN A 113 10.73 24.17 0.33
N ASN A 114 10.16 25.19 0.97
CA ASN A 114 9.97 25.22 2.41
C ASN A 114 8.93 24.20 2.89
N LEU A 115 7.83 24.04 2.15
CA LEU A 115 6.80 23.05 2.47
C LEU A 115 7.33 21.63 2.24
N MET A 116 8.02 21.40 1.13
CA MET A 116 8.65 20.10 0.86
C MET A 116 9.68 19.75 1.96
N LEU A 117 10.55 20.68 2.35
CA LEU A 117 11.53 20.44 3.44
C LEU A 117 10.84 20.17 4.78
N SER A 118 9.74 20.87 5.08
CA SER A 118 8.96 20.61 6.29
C SER A 118 8.34 19.21 6.27
N LEU A 119 7.87 18.77 5.11
CA LEU A 119 7.31 17.43 4.90
C LEU A 119 8.39 16.34 5.00
N GLU A 120 9.59 16.58 4.46
CA GLU A 120 10.77 15.73 4.62
C GLU A 120 11.12 15.54 6.10
N HIS A 121 11.17 16.61 6.89
CA HIS A 121 11.38 16.48 8.33
C HIS A 121 10.27 15.69 9.05
N CYS A 122 9.04 15.70 8.55
CA CYS A 122 7.97 14.85 9.07
C CYS A 122 8.24 13.37 8.76
N ALA A 123 8.71 13.08 7.54
CA ALA A 123 9.10 11.75 7.12
C ALA A 123 10.30 11.23 7.92
N ASP A 124 11.35 12.03 8.08
CA ASP A 124 12.53 11.66 8.87
C ASP A 124 12.16 11.33 10.32
N TYR A 125 11.30 12.14 10.92
CA TYR A 125 10.81 11.92 12.27
C TYR A 125 10.09 10.58 12.42
N LEU A 126 9.24 10.19 11.46
CA LEU A 126 8.61 8.87 11.46
C LEU A 126 9.61 7.75 11.20
N SER A 127 10.60 7.98 10.33
CA SER A 127 11.64 7.00 10.01
C SER A 127 12.58 6.70 11.18
N GLU A 128 12.96 7.70 11.97
CA GLU A 128 13.72 7.48 13.22
C GLU A 128 12.99 6.57 14.21
N ASN A 129 11.66 6.47 14.08
CA ASN A 129 10.78 5.73 14.97
C ASN A 129 10.12 4.50 14.31
N SER A 130 10.47 4.18 13.06
CA SER A 130 9.91 3.04 12.31
C SER A 130 11.00 2.14 11.73
N ASN A 131 10.77 0.83 11.76
CA ASN A 131 11.72 -0.19 11.28
C ASN A 131 11.31 -0.78 9.92
N GLY A 132 10.66 0.01 9.06
CA GLY A 132 10.23 -0.43 7.73
C GLY A 132 11.41 -0.47 6.76
N ALA A 133 11.61 -1.57 6.05
CA ALA A 133 12.57 -1.61 4.94
C ALA A 133 11.83 -1.48 3.60
N VAL A 134 12.39 -0.66 2.71
CA VAL A 134 11.92 -0.54 1.33
C VAL A 134 12.17 -1.86 0.61
N ILE A 135 11.13 -2.36 -0.04
CA ILE A 135 11.14 -3.56 -0.87
C ILE A 135 11.20 -3.12 -2.33
N GLU A 136 12.06 -3.80 -3.09
CA GLU A 136 12.23 -3.54 -4.53
C GLU A 136 10.95 -3.87 -5.32
N ASP A 137 10.60 -3.01 -6.27
CA ASP A 137 9.41 -3.16 -7.13
C ASP A 137 9.38 -4.54 -7.84
N GLY A 138 10.55 -5.10 -8.20
CA GLY A 138 10.64 -6.44 -8.82
C GLY A 138 10.06 -7.55 -7.94
N LYS A 139 10.29 -7.49 -6.61
CA LYS A 139 9.72 -8.46 -5.67
C LYS A 139 8.20 -8.33 -5.57
N ILE A 140 7.66 -7.11 -5.69
CA ILE A 140 6.21 -6.89 -5.71
C ILE A 140 5.60 -7.55 -6.96
N VAL A 141 6.23 -7.39 -8.13
CA VAL A 141 5.78 -8.01 -9.39
C VAL A 141 5.78 -9.53 -9.30
N ASP A 142 6.84 -10.12 -8.73
CA ASP A 142 6.93 -11.57 -8.53
C ASP A 142 5.80 -12.09 -7.61
N LEU A 143 5.52 -11.39 -6.51
CA LEU A 143 4.43 -11.77 -5.60
C LEU A 143 3.05 -11.64 -6.25
N LEU A 144 2.82 -10.61 -7.06
CA LEU A 144 1.56 -10.46 -7.80
C LEU A 144 1.37 -11.62 -8.78
N LYS A 145 2.44 -12.05 -9.45
CA LYS A 145 2.41 -13.22 -10.33
C LYS A 145 2.06 -14.49 -9.55
N GLU A 146 2.68 -14.71 -8.40
CA GLU A 146 2.42 -15.88 -7.56
C GLU A 146 0.98 -15.93 -7.03
N ILE A 147 0.41 -14.77 -6.64
CA ILE A 147 -1.01 -14.71 -6.25
C ILE A 147 -1.91 -15.09 -7.44
N ASN A 148 -1.66 -14.53 -8.63
CA ASN A 148 -2.46 -14.85 -9.81
C ASN A 148 -2.38 -16.35 -10.17
N GLU A 149 -1.18 -16.95 -10.11
CA GLU A 149 -1.00 -18.39 -10.34
C GLU A 149 -1.74 -19.23 -9.29
N LEU A 150 -1.73 -18.79 -8.03
CA LEU A 150 -2.45 -19.45 -6.94
C LEU A 150 -3.97 -19.37 -7.13
N GLU A 151 -4.50 -18.20 -7.53
CA GLU A 151 -5.93 -18.04 -7.84
C GLU A 151 -6.39 -19.00 -8.94
N GLN A 152 -5.64 -19.08 -10.05
CA GLN A 152 -5.96 -20.01 -11.13
C GLN A 152 -5.92 -21.47 -10.67
N PHE A 153 -4.92 -21.81 -9.84
CA PHE A 153 -4.80 -23.15 -9.28
C PHE A 153 -6.00 -23.50 -8.38
N ILE A 154 -6.43 -22.57 -7.52
CA ILE A 154 -7.60 -22.73 -6.62
C ILE A 154 -8.88 -22.94 -7.42
N ILE A 155 -9.12 -22.13 -8.46
CA ILE A 155 -10.32 -22.26 -9.32
C ILE A 155 -10.36 -23.64 -9.99
N SER A 156 -9.21 -24.22 -10.32
CA SER A 156 -9.12 -25.57 -10.90
C SER A 156 -9.12 -26.71 -9.88
N SER A 157 -9.08 -26.39 -8.58
CA SER A 157 -8.99 -27.37 -7.49
C SER A 157 -10.36 -27.91 -7.07
N LYS A 158 -10.37 -28.96 -6.23
CA LYS A 158 -11.60 -29.57 -5.69
C LYS A 158 -11.96 -29.03 -4.30
N LEU A 159 -11.65 -27.77 -4.03
CA LEU A 159 -12.01 -27.14 -2.76
C LEU A 159 -13.53 -27.00 -2.63
N HIS A 160 -14.01 -27.02 -1.40
CA HIS A 160 -15.40 -26.71 -1.11
C HIS A 160 -15.75 -25.27 -1.55
N ASN A 161 -16.87 -25.08 -2.26
CA ASN A 161 -17.28 -23.80 -2.86
C ASN A 161 -17.23 -22.59 -1.90
N GLU A 162 -17.59 -22.75 -0.63
CA GLU A 162 -17.48 -21.64 0.32
C GLU A 162 -16.05 -21.32 0.71
N LEU A 163 -15.20 -22.35 0.83
CA LEU A 163 -13.80 -22.19 1.20
C LEU A 163 -13.03 -21.52 0.07
N GLU A 164 -13.28 -21.95 -1.17
CA GLU A 164 -12.78 -21.32 -2.39
C GLU A 164 -13.08 -19.82 -2.39
N LYS A 165 -14.36 -19.44 -2.19
CA LYS A 165 -14.76 -18.02 -2.16
C LYS A 165 -14.03 -17.21 -1.10
N ILE A 166 -13.87 -17.77 0.10
CA ILE A 166 -13.15 -17.10 1.19
C ILE A 166 -11.70 -16.86 0.80
N ILE A 167 -11.02 -17.89 0.27
CA ILE A 167 -9.61 -17.79 -0.08
C ILE A 167 -9.40 -16.83 -1.25
N ILE A 168 -10.18 -16.95 -2.33
CA ILE A 168 -10.10 -16.04 -3.48
C ILE A 168 -10.34 -14.60 -3.04
N TYR A 169 -11.31 -14.35 -2.16
CA TYR A 169 -11.54 -13.01 -1.64
C TYR A 169 -10.33 -12.48 -0.84
N GLN A 170 -9.69 -13.31 0.00
CA GLN A 170 -8.49 -12.87 0.72
C GLN A 170 -7.27 -12.66 -0.19
N LEU A 171 -7.10 -13.51 -1.22
CA LEU A 171 -6.02 -13.34 -2.20
C LEU A 171 -6.18 -12.04 -2.99
N ASN A 172 -7.41 -11.67 -3.35
CA ASN A 172 -7.69 -10.38 -3.98
C ASN A 172 -7.36 -9.21 -3.05
N ASN A 173 -7.68 -9.30 -1.76
CA ASN A 173 -7.30 -8.27 -0.79
C ASN A 173 -5.77 -8.13 -0.65
N LEU A 174 -5.04 -9.25 -0.65
CA LEU A 174 -3.57 -9.25 -0.64
C LEU A 174 -2.99 -8.63 -1.92
N ARG A 175 -3.56 -9.00 -3.08
CA ARG A 175 -3.20 -8.45 -4.38
C ARG A 175 -3.42 -6.93 -4.40
N GLU A 176 -4.56 -6.45 -3.91
CA GLU A 176 -4.83 -5.02 -3.81
C GLU A 176 -3.80 -4.30 -2.93
N SER A 177 -3.46 -4.86 -1.76
CA SER A 177 -2.43 -4.30 -0.89
C SER A 177 -1.05 -4.23 -1.55
N LEU A 178 -0.67 -5.25 -2.32
CA LEU A 178 0.58 -5.25 -3.11
C LEU A 178 0.57 -4.17 -4.19
N LEU A 179 -0.54 -4.02 -4.93
CA LEU A 179 -0.69 -2.95 -5.92
C LEU A 179 -0.60 -1.56 -5.28
N LYS A 180 -1.07 -1.42 -4.03
CA LYS A 180 -0.99 -0.19 -3.25
C LYS A 180 0.31 -0.06 -2.45
N TYR A 181 1.33 -0.89 -2.68
CA TYR A 181 2.60 -0.82 -1.96
C TYR A 181 3.26 0.57 -2.06
N LYS A 182 3.20 1.23 -3.23
CA LYS A 182 3.76 2.58 -3.39
C LYS A 182 3.12 3.60 -2.43
N LEU A 183 1.84 3.43 -2.12
CA LEU A 183 1.08 4.28 -1.21
C LEU A 183 1.38 3.92 0.26
N TYR A 184 1.19 2.65 0.63
CA TYR A 184 1.13 2.25 2.04
C TYR A 184 2.34 1.50 2.57
N GLY A 185 3.31 1.23 1.69
CA GLY A 185 4.52 0.50 2.02
C GLY A 185 4.26 -0.87 2.62
N SER A 186 5.23 -1.31 3.40
CA SER A 186 5.24 -2.64 3.99
C SER A 186 4.08 -2.83 4.97
N GLN A 187 3.68 -1.78 5.69
CA GLN A 187 2.61 -1.85 6.69
C GLN A 187 1.27 -2.25 6.09
N GLY A 188 0.87 -1.68 4.95
CA GLY A 188 -0.39 -2.03 4.29
C GLY A 188 -0.47 -3.49 3.85
N ILE A 189 0.68 -4.11 3.55
CA ILE A 189 0.76 -5.53 3.22
C ILE A 189 0.72 -6.39 4.49
N ILE A 190 1.46 -6.01 5.54
CA ILE A 190 1.45 -6.70 6.84
C ILE A 190 0.01 -6.77 7.39
N ASP A 191 -0.73 -5.67 7.35
CA ASP A 191 -2.11 -5.62 7.83
C ASP A 191 -3.05 -6.53 7.01
N SER A 192 -2.82 -6.59 5.68
CA SER A 192 -3.58 -7.46 4.78
C SER A 192 -3.27 -8.94 4.98
N VAL A 193 -2.01 -9.29 5.24
CA VAL A 193 -1.59 -10.63 5.64
C VAL A 193 -2.23 -11.02 6.98
N ALA A 194 -2.17 -10.14 7.98
CA ALA A 194 -2.78 -10.39 9.29
C ALA A 194 -4.30 -10.60 9.17
N THR A 195 -4.98 -9.77 8.37
CA THR A 195 -6.42 -9.91 8.09
C THR A 195 -6.72 -11.22 7.39
N THR A 196 -5.93 -11.56 6.37
CA THR A 196 -6.05 -12.82 5.62
C THR A 196 -5.93 -14.02 6.56
N LEU A 197 -4.84 -14.10 7.33
CA LEU A 197 -4.61 -15.18 8.28
C LEU A 197 -5.73 -15.28 9.32
N GLY A 198 -6.17 -14.14 9.87
CA GLY A 198 -7.29 -14.10 10.81
C GLY A 198 -8.57 -14.68 10.20
N LYS A 199 -8.87 -14.34 8.94
CA LYS A 199 -10.04 -14.89 8.23
C LYS A 199 -9.92 -16.38 7.95
N LEU A 200 -8.73 -16.88 7.62
CA LEU A 200 -8.51 -18.32 7.41
C LEU A 200 -8.65 -19.11 8.72
N ILE A 201 -8.08 -18.61 9.83
CA ILE A 201 -8.20 -19.21 11.17
C ILE A 201 -9.66 -19.27 11.61
N LEU A 202 -10.43 -18.19 11.42
CA LEU A 202 -11.85 -18.17 11.79
C LEU A 202 -12.71 -19.15 10.98
N ASN A 203 -12.18 -19.70 9.88
CA ASN A 203 -12.86 -20.69 9.05
C ASN A 203 -12.13 -22.06 9.07
N GLN A 204 -11.27 -22.31 10.07
CA GLN A 204 -10.42 -23.50 10.15
C GLN A 204 -11.17 -24.83 10.03
N GLU A 205 -12.37 -24.92 10.61
CA GLU A 205 -13.24 -26.10 10.52
C GLU A 205 -13.57 -26.49 9.07
N LYS A 206 -13.63 -25.51 8.17
CA LYS A 206 -13.86 -25.76 6.74
C LYS A 206 -12.60 -26.31 6.06
N PHE A 207 -11.41 -26.03 6.60
CA PHE A 207 -10.16 -26.60 6.10
C PHE A 207 -9.99 -28.06 6.56
N GLU A 208 -10.37 -28.39 7.80
CA GLU A 208 -10.23 -29.75 8.36
C GLU A 208 -11.07 -30.80 7.60
N VAL A 209 -12.23 -30.39 7.08
CA VAL A 209 -13.12 -31.27 6.30
C VAL A 209 -12.64 -31.45 4.84
N ASN A 210 -11.71 -30.61 4.37
CA ASN A 210 -11.18 -30.70 3.02
C ASN A 210 -10.07 -31.76 2.91
N LYS A 211 -10.19 -32.64 1.91
CA LYS A 211 -9.22 -33.71 1.67
C LYS A 211 -8.01 -33.27 0.83
N ASP A 212 -8.08 -32.10 0.21
CA ASP A 212 -7.01 -31.58 -0.65
C ASP A 212 -5.98 -30.77 0.14
N LYS A 213 -5.19 -31.49 0.94
CA LYS A 213 -4.14 -30.89 1.78
C LYS A 213 -3.08 -30.16 0.96
N GLY A 214 -2.74 -30.66 -0.23
CA GLY A 214 -1.74 -30.04 -1.10
C GLY A 214 -2.14 -28.64 -1.56
N THR A 215 -3.43 -28.43 -1.86
CA THR A 215 -3.93 -27.10 -2.20
C THR A 215 -3.84 -26.14 -1.02
N ILE A 216 -4.22 -26.61 0.18
CA ILE A 216 -4.14 -25.81 1.41
C ILE A 216 -2.69 -25.42 1.73
N GLU A 217 -1.75 -26.36 1.64
CA GLU A 217 -0.32 -26.10 1.85
C GLU A 217 0.22 -25.04 0.89
N ARG A 218 -0.17 -25.11 -0.40
CA ARG A 218 0.25 -24.11 -1.38
C ARG A 218 -0.28 -22.72 -1.06
N ILE A 219 -1.53 -22.60 -0.62
CA ILE A 219 -2.13 -21.33 -0.19
C ILE A 219 -1.34 -20.72 0.96
N PHE A 220 -1.11 -21.49 2.02
CA PHE A 220 -0.36 -21.02 3.17
C PHE A 220 1.10 -20.72 2.84
N GLY A 221 1.71 -21.50 1.94
CA GLY A 221 3.08 -21.25 1.47
C GLY A 221 3.25 -19.86 0.85
N VAL A 222 2.32 -19.43 -0.01
CA VAL A 222 2.35 -18.08 -0.59
C VAL A 222 2.15 -17.00 0.48
N ILE A 223 1.19 -17.18 1.40
CA ILE A 223 0.92 -16.20 2.47
C ILE A 223 2.14 -16.06 3.41
N VAL A 224 2.81 -17.17 3.76
CA VAL A 224 4.05 -17.16 4.56
C VAL A 224 5.15 -16.42 3.84
N LYS A 225 5.32 -16.69 2.54
CA LYS A 225 6.35 -16.06 1.74
C LYS A 225 6.15 -14.54 1.66
N ILE A 226 4.91 -14.09 1.45
CA ILE A 226 4.58 -12.66 1.53
C ILE A 226 4.96 -12.15 2.92
N ASN A 227 4.47 -12.79 3.99
CA ASN A 227 4.77 -12.36 5.35
C ASN A 227 6.28 -12.25 5.61
N SER A 228 7.09 -13.25 5.24
CA SER A 228 8.53 -13.26 5.51
C SER A 228 9.31 -12.18 4.76
N ILE A 229 8.79 -11.71 3.62
CA ILE A 229 9.39 -10.59 2.88
C ILE A 229 9.14 -9.27 3.60
N PHE A 230 7.94 -9.07 4.17
CA PHE A 230 7.54 -7.78 4.75
C PHE A 230 7.73 -7.69 6.27
N THR A 231 7.79 -8.81 6.98
CA THR A 231 7.99 -8.80 8.44
C THR A 231 9.45 -8.97 8.82
N PHE A 232 10.13 -7.85 9.04
CA PHE A 232 11.51 -7.80 9.57
C PHE A 232 11.64 -8.27 11.04
N LYS A 233 10.54 -8.67 11.69
CA LYS A 233 10.53 -9.22 13.06
C LYS A 233 10.38 -10.74 13.06
N ASN A 234 11.44 -11.42 13.51
CA ASN A 234 11.55 -12.88 13.73
C ASN A 234 10.37 -13.54 14.49
N ASN A 235 9.57 -12.78 15.24
CA ASN A 235 8.46 -13.35 16.03
C ASN A 235 7.19 -13.60 15.19
N SER A 236 7.01 -12.89 14.08
CA SER A 236 5.81 -13.01 13.24
C SER A 236 5.85 -14.28 12.36
N THR A 237 7.01 -14.64 11.80
CA THR A 237 7.19 -15.88 11.03
C THR A 237 6.92 -17.12 11.88
N LYS A 238 7.29 -17.08 13.16
CA LYS A 238 6.96 -18.13 14.14
C LYS A 238 5.46 -18.26 14.35
N LEU A 239 4.74 -17.14 14.54
CA LEU A 239 3.29 -17.14 14.69
C LEU A 239 2.58 -17.71 13.47
N VAL A 240 2.99 -17.30 12.25
CA VAL A 240 2.41 -17.85 11.01
C VAL A 240 2.72 -19.34 10.87
N GLY A 241 3.94 -19.77 11.21
CA GLY A 241 4.29 -21.20 11.23
C GLY A 241 3.43 -22.02 12.20
N ASP A 242 3.19 -21.51 13.41
CA ASP A 242 2.34 -22.16 14.41
C ASP A 242 0.87 -22.23 13.96
N ILE A 243 0.38 -21.19 13.28
CA ILE A 243 -0.96 -21.17 12.68
C ILE A 243 -1.08 -22.26 11.62
N ILE A 244 -0.10 -22.41 10.73
CA ILE A 244 -0.13 -23.42 9.67
C ILE A 244 -0.15 -24.81 10.26
N LYS A 245 0.72 -25.10 11.24
CA LYS A 245 0.73 -26.39 11.94
C LYS A 245 -0.64 -26.76 12.49
N LYS A 246 -1.32 -25.79 13.13
CA LYS A 246 -2.68 -25.98 13.62
C LYS A 246 -3.69 -26.23 12.50
N LEU A 247 -3.59 -25.53 11.37
CA LEU A 247 -4.56 -25.61 10.27
C LEU A 247 -4.35 -26.82 9.35
N THR A 248 -3.14 -27.35 9.24
CA THR A 248 -2.81 -28.52 8.39
C THR A 248 -2.74 -29.82 9.20
N GLY A 249 -2.80 -29.75 10.53
CA GLY A 249 -2.70 -30.89 11.44
C GLY A 249 -1.30 -31.50 11.49
N GLY A 250 -0.26 -30.70 11.21
CA GLY A 250 1.14 -31.12 11.26
C GLY A 250 1.72 -30.92 12.66
N GLU A 251 2.16 -32.02 13.28
CA GLU A 251 3.05 -32.01 14.47
C GLU A 251 4.40 -31.34 14.15
#